data_AF-A0A7J6TJZ0-F1
#
_entry.id   AF-A0A7J6TJZ0-F1
#
_cell.length_a   1.000
_cell.length_b   1.000
_cell.length_c   1.000
_cell.angle_alpha   90.00
_cell.angle_beta   90.00
_cell.angle_gamma   90.00
#
_symmetry.space_group_name_H-M   'P 1'
#
loop_
_entity.id
_entity.type
_entity.pdbx_description
1 polymer ?
#
loop_
_entity_poly.entity_id
_entity_poly.type
_entity_poly.pdbx_seq_one_letter_code
_entity_poly.pdbx_strand_id
1 'polypeptide(L)'
;MNRVAAVSTHVAGSGPSNVYRDEKRPDDVVICAALRTPLCKAKRGSFRTTSVEDMMGPVMKAVVERTGVDPKTIGDVQMGNVLQSGSGVVPARMAALMAGVPIEVPTVSINRQCSSGLQAVANVASDIKAGYIKVGLAGGVESMSMYDMMSTLDPTKVSDNVFEHEAARNCLIPMGMTSENVAAKFGITREVQDRMAVESHRKASKAQKDGLFDDEIVPIVTKIVDPKTGKSTTVTVTKDEGCKPDTTFE
;
A
#
# COMPACT_ATOMS: atom_id res chain seq x y z
N MET A 1 16.62 -21.86 30.05
CA MET A 1 15.46 -20.98 30.33
C MET A 1 15.96 -19.55 30.42
N ASN A 2 15.74 -18.70 29.40
CA ASN A 2 15.74 -17.25 29.65
C ASN A 2 15.00 -16.45 28.55
N ARG A 3 13.82 -16.94 28.16
CA ARG A 3 12.89 -16.15 27.33
C ARG A 3 12.45 -14.86 28.05
N VAL A 4 12.47 -14.85 29.38
CA VAL A 4 12.19 -13.67 30.20
C VAL A 4 13.27 -12.59 30.05
N ALA A 5 14.55 -12.96 29.93
CA ALA A 5 15.63 -12.00 29.71
C ALA A 5 15.51 -11.30 28.34
N ALA A 6 15.19 -12.05 27.28
CA ALA A 6 14.96 -11.50 25.94
C ALA A 6 13.75 -10.56 25.87
N VAL A 7 12.69 -10.83 26.66
CA VAL A 7 11.52 -9.94 26.75
C VAL A 7 11.83 -8.71 27.62
N SER A 8 12.66 -8.84 28.66
CA SER A 8 13.01 -7.72 29.53
C SER A 8 13.73 -6.59 28.77
N THR A 9 14.56 -6.92 27.77
CA THR A 9 15.23 -5.93 26.92
C THR A 9 14.29 -5.19 25.97
N HIS A 10 13.07 -5.70 25.74
CA HIS A 10 12.06 -4.99 24.95
C HIS A 10 11.17 -4.08 25.81
N VAL A 11 11.07 -4.33 27.12
CA VAL A 11 10.16 -3.61 28.04
C VAL A 11 10.90 -2.62 28.94
N ALA A 12 12.15 -2.90 29.30
CA ALA A 12 12.96 -2.01 30.12
C ALA A 12 13.71 -1.00 29.24
N GLY A 13 13.12 0.18 29.08
CA GLY A 13 13.79 1.34 28.51
C GLY A 13 14.94 1.80 29.39
N SER A 14 16.15 1.28 29.14
CA SER A 14 17.41 1.89 29.62
C SER A 14 18.62 1.30 28.89
N GLY A 15 19.01 1.97 27.79
CA GLY A 15 20.17 1.70 26.94
C GLY A 15 19.88 2.27 25.55
N PRO A 16 20.82 2.91 24.83
CA PRO A 16 20.48 3.70 23.66
C PRO A 16 19.96 2.79 22.56
N SER A 17 18.64 2.71 22.44
CA SER A 17 17.94 2.13 21.30
C SER A 17 18.10 3.09 20.12
N ASN A 18 19.31 3.19 19.57
CA ASN A 18 19.58 3.93 18.33
C ASN A 18 19.04 3.12 17.15
N VAL A 19 17.72 3.06 17.00
CA VAL A 19 17.11 2.89 15.67
C VAL A 19 16.78 4.26 15.06
N TYR A 20 16.70 5.30 15.89
CA TYR A 20 16.72 6.70 15.47
C TYR A 20 17.93 7.36 16.11
N ARG A 21 18.95 7.64 15.30
CA ARG A 21 20.04 8.51 15.73
C ARG A 21 19.50 9.94 15.65
N ASP A 22 19.52 10.69 16.73
CA ASP A 22 19.11 12.11 16.75
C ASP A 22 20.09 13.03 15.99
N GLU A 23 21.22 12.49 15.52
CA GLU A 23 22.22 13.21 14.72
C GLU A 23 21.88 13.11 13.22
N LYS A 24 21.62 14.26 12.60
CA LYS A 24 21.45 14.37 11.15
C LYS A 24 22.79 14.16 10.45
N ARG A 25 22.87 13.18 9.56
CA ARG A 25 24.09 12.88 8.80
C ARG A 25 23.88 13.11 7.30
N PRO A 26 24.93 13.50 6.56
CA PRO A 26 24.83 13.69 5.11
C PRO A 26 24.45 12.43 4.31
N ASP A 27 24.61 11.23 4.90
CA ASP A 27 24.32 9.92 4.29
C ASP A 27 23.00 9.30 4.78
N ASP A 28 22.15 10.08 5.46
CA ASP A 28 20.81 9.66 5.82
C ASP A 28 19.92 9.57 4.57
N VAL A 29 19.08 8.54 4.52
CA VAL A 29 18.05 8.42 3.47
C VAL A 29 16.85 9.24 3.92
N VAL A 30 16.42 10.18 3.09
CA VAL A 30 15.31 11.10 3.37
C VAL A 30 14.16 10.89 2.39
N ILE A 31 12.93 11.18 2.85
CA ILE A 31 11.73 11.18 2.01
C ILE A 31 11.43 12.63 1.62
N CYS A 32 11.55 12.96 0.34
CA CYS A 32 11.35 14.33 -0.14
C CYS A 32 9.86 14.68 -0.37
N ALA A 33 9.03 13.68 -0.70
CA ALA A 33 7.58 13.83 -0.81
C ALA A 33 6.90 12.46 -0.63
N ALA A 34 5.68 12.48 -0.11
CA ALA A 34 4.80 11.32 -0.03
C ALA A 34 3.39 11.76 -0.43
N LEU A 35 2.81 11.09 -1.43
CA LEU A 35 1.53 11.40 -2.02
C LEU A 35 0.77 10.11 -2.29
N ARG A 36 -0.56 10.20 -2.36
CA ARG A 36 -1.44 9.06 -2.66
C ARG A 36 -2.65 9.49 -3.47
N THR A 37 -3.31 8.52 -4.08
CA THR A 37 -4.68 8.69 -4.56
C THR A 37 -5.66 8.71 -3.37
N PRO A 38 -6.90 9.19 -3.58
CA PRO A 38 -8.01 8.82 -2.72
C PRO A 38 -8.22 7.29 -2.73
N LEU A 39 -8.71 6.73 -1.64
CA LEU A 39 -9.06 5.32 -1.53
C LEU A 39 -10.57 5.14 -1.76
N CYS A 40 -10.90 4.44 -2.85
CA CYS A 40 -12.29 4.13 -3.22
C CYS A 40 -12.67 2.69 -2.84
N LYS A 41 -13.95 2.46 -2.54
CA LYS A 41 -14.43 1.09 -2.26
C LYS A 41 -14.33 0.22 -3.51
N ALA A 42 -13.75 -0.97 -3.39
CA ALA A 42 -13.69 -1.92 -4.51
C ALA A 42 -15.09 -2.26 -5.06
N LYS A 43 -15.18 -2.48 -6.38
CA LYS A 43 -16.37 -2.83 -7.17
C LYS A 43 -17.48 -1.77 -7.24
N ARG A 44 -17.65 -0.93 -6.21
CA ARG A 44 -18.78 0.02 -6.08
C ARG A 44 -18.36 1.49 -6.01
N GLY A 45 -17.11 1.78 -5.69
CA GLY A 45 -16.57 3.14 -5.59
C GLY A 45 -16.15 3.72 -6.93
N SER A 46 -15.68 4.96 -6.90
CA SER A 46 -15.34 5.72 -8.12
C SER A 46 -14.23 5.10 -8.96
N PHE A 47 -13.27 4.41 -8.33
CA PHE A 47 -12.18 3.73 -9.05
C PHE A 47 -12.50 2.33 -9.59
N ARG A 48 -13.76 1.91 -9.60
CA ARG A 48 -14.12 0.55 -10.05
C ARG A 48 -13.73 0.24 -11.50
N THR A 49 -13.62 1.27 -12.34
CA THR A 49 -13.26 1.20 -13.76
C THR A 49 -11.99 2.00 -14.09
N THR A 50 -11.25 2.44 -13.07
CA THR A 50 -9.98 3.14 -13.23
C THR A 50 -8.83 2.14 -13.26
N SER A 51 -8.02 2.18 -14.32
CA SER A 51 -6.85 1.31 -14.41
C SER A 51 -5.75 1.77 -13.45
N VAL A 52 -4.80 0.89 -13.16
CA VAL A 52 -3.77 1.17 -12.14
C VAL A 52 -2.77 2.22 -12.60
N GLU A 53 -2.51 2.32 -13.90
CA GLU A 53 -1.63 3.31 -14.49
C GLU A 53 -2.26 4.71 -14.46
N ASP A 54 -3.59 4.81 -14.60
CA ASP A 54 -4.35 6.04 -14.39
C ASP A 54 -4.41 6.47 -12.92
N MET A 55 -4.11 5.56 -11.98
CA MET A 55 -3.95 5.88 -10.56
C MET A 55 -2.49 6.24 -10.22
N MET A 56 -1.52 5.45 -10.68
CA MET A 56 -0.10 5.64 -10.40
C MET A 56 0.50 6.85 -11.11
N GLY A 57 0.24 7.00 -12.41
CA GLY A 57 0.87 8.01 -13.24
C GLY A 57 0.69 9.43 -12.71
N PRO A 58 -0.55 9.87 -12.37
CA PRO A 58 -0.78 11.18 -11.77
C PRO A 58 -0.07 11.37 -10.42
N VAL A 59 -0.02 10.34 -9.57
CA VAL A 59 0.66 10.42 -8.27
C VAL A 59 2.18 10.53 -8.45
N MET A 60 2.77 9.70 -9.31
CA MET A 60 4.20 9.77 -9.64
C MET A 60 4.58 11.14 -10.22
N LYS A 61 3.75 11.65 -11.15
CA LYS A 61 3.94 12.99 -11.72
C LYS A 61 3.88 14.08 -10.65
N ALA A 62 2.88 14.03 -9.77
CA ALA A 62 2.73 15.00 -8.68
C ALA A 62 3.92 14.95 -7.70
N VAL A 63 4.49 13.76 -7.44
CA VAL A 63 5.71 13.63 -6.62
C VAL A 63 6.90 14.31 -7.29
N VAL A 64 7.11 14.05 -8.58
CA VAL A 64 8.19 14.69 -9.37
C VAL A 64 8.02 16.21 -9.39
N GLU A 65 6.81 16.70 -9.67
CA GLU A 65 6.50 18.13 -9.70
C GLU A 65 6.68 18.79 -8.33
N ARG A 66 6.20 18.16 -7.25
CA ARG A 66 6.31 18.69 -5.88
C ARG A 66 7.76 18.77 -5.40
N THR A 67 8.58 17.79 -5.77
CA THR A 67 10.00 17.75 -5.37
C THR A 67 10.90 18.59 -6.27
N GLY A 68 10.49 18.86 -7.51
CA GLY A 68 11.31 19.55 -8.50
C GLY A 68 12.53 18.75 -8.96
N VAL A 69 12.56 17.44 -8.68
CA VAL A 69 13.67 16.57 -9.08
C VAL A 69 13.71 16.43 -10.60
N ASP A 70 14.90 16.47 -11.20
CA ASP A 70 15.06 16.12 -12.61
C ASP A 70 14.75 14.61 -12.78
N PRO A 71 13.72 14.21 -13.56
CA PRO A 71 13.36 12.81 -13.75
C PRO A 71 14.53 11.94 -14.24
N LYS A 72 15.53 12.51 -14.92
CA LYS A 72 16.74 11.80 -15.38
C LYS A 72 17.66 11.36 -14.25
N THR A 73 17.50 11.93 -13.05
CA THR A 73 18.31 11.59 -11.87
C THR A 73 17.72 10.44 -11.05
N ILE A 74 16.49 10.03 -11.35
CA ILE A 74 15.86 8.86 -10.75
C ILE A 74 16.64 7.63 -11.20
N GLY A 75 17.25 6.92 -10.25
CA GLY A 75 18.02 5.72 -10.54
C GLY A 75 17.17 4.46 -10.64
N ASP A 76 16.01 4.43 -9.99
CA ASP A 76 15.08 3.31 -10.05
C ASP A 76 13.65 3.69 -9.64
N VAL A 77 12.66 2.99 -10.19
CA VAL A 77 11.25 3.07 -9.83
C VAL A 77 10.79 1.72 -9.30
N GLN A 78 10.43 1.65 -8.03
CA GLN A 78 10.01 0.40 -7.38
C GLN A 78 8.56 0.47 -6.93
N MET A 79 7.72 -0.44 -7.42
CA MET A 79 6.28 -0.43 -7.12
C MET A 79 5.80 -1.74 -6.53
N GLY A 80 5.17 -1.65 -5.36
CA GLY A 80 4.47 -2.77 -4.75
C GLY A 80 3.12 -3.03 -5.41
N ASN A 81 2.85 -4.26 -5.84
CA ASN A 81 1.52 -4.69 -6.27
C ASN A 81 1.34 -6.20 -6.03
N VAL A 82 0.12 -6.62 -5.67
CA VAL A 82 -0.17 -8.01 -5.32
C VAL A 82 -0.94 -8.73 -6.42
N LEU A 83 -2.05 -8.16 -6.88
CA LEU A 83 -3.03 -8.91 -7.68
C LEU A 83 -2.74 -8.96 -9.17
N GLN A 84 -1.95 -8.05 -9.70
CA GLN A 84 -1.74 -7.99 -11.14
C GLN A 84 -0.73 -9.04 -11.58
N SER A 85 -0.90 -9.50 -12.82
CA SER A 85 0.08 -10.38 -13.46
C SER A 85 1.47 -9.77 -13.44
N GLY A 86 2.49 -10.60 -13.15
CA GLY A 86 3.87 -10.15 -13.01
C GLY A 86 4.07 -9.09 -11.92
N SER A 87 3.24 -9.08 -10.88
CA SER A 87 3.21 -8.05 -9.83
C SER A 87 3.03 -6.63 -10.40
N GLY A 88 2.38 -6.49 -11.55
CA GLY A 88 2.11 -5.17 -12.13
C GLY A 88 3.33 -4.42 -12.69
N VAL A 89 4.42 -5.12 -13.05
CA VAL A 89 5.64 -4.46 -13.58
C VAL A 89 5.39 -3.67 -14.87
N VAL A 90 4.57 -4.21 -15.76
CA VAL A 90 4.19 -3.54 -17.02
C VAL A 90 3.41 -2.24 -16.77
N PRO A 91 2.29 -2.25 -16.00
CA PRO A 91 1.58 -1.01 -15.69
C PRO A 91 2.39 -0.04 -14.83
N ALA A 92 3.24 -0.51 -13.92
CA ALA A 92 4.17 0.38 -13.20
C ALA A 92 5.12 1.11 -14.16
N ARG A 93 5.63 0.40 -15.16
CA ARG A 93 6.46 1.00 -16.21
C ARG A 93 5.70 2.01 -17.05
N MET A 94 4.46 1.69 -17.45
CA MET A 94 3.59 2.61 -18.17
C MET A 94 3.34 3.89 -17.37
N ALA A 95 3.02 3.77 -16.08
CA ALA A 95 2.78 4.89 -15.19
C ALA A 95 4.01 5.80 -15.02
N ALA A 96 5.21 5.22 -14.86
CA ALA A 96 6.45 5.99 -14.77
C ALA A 96 6.69 6.82 -16.05
N LEU A 97 6.51 6.21 -17.23
CA LEU A 97 6.63 6.90 -18.51
C LEU A 97 5.56 7.99 -18.68
N MET A 98 4.31 7.73 -18.28
CA MET A 98 3.22 8.72 -18.26
C MET A 98 3.53 9.91 -17.33
N ALA A 99 4.29 9.67 -16.26
CA ALA A 99 4.73 10.69 -15.32
C ALA A 99 5.97 11.48 -15.81
N GLY A 100 6.50 11.17 -16.99
CA GLY A 100 7.68 11.85 -17.56
C GLY A 100 9.02 11.28 -17.09
N VAL A 101 9.03 10.11 -16.43
CA VAL A 101 10.27 9.39 -16.12
C VAL A 101 10.87 8.85 -17.43
N PRO A 102 12.16 9.07 -17.73
CA PRO A 102 12.78 8.66 -19.00
C PRO A 102 12.84 7.14 -19.21
N ILE A 103 13.01 6.74 -20.48
CA ILE A 103 13.09 5.32 -20.87
C ILE A 103 14.33 4.61 -20.32
N GLU A 104 15.36 5.35 -19.94
CA GLU A 104 16.61 4.85 -19.38
C GLU A 104 16.48 4.45 -17.91
N VAL A 105 15.52 5.01 -17.17
CA VAL A 105 15.29 4.69 -15.76
C VAL A 105 14.65 3.30 -15.68
N PRO A 106 15.19 2.35 -14.91
CA PRO A 106 14.59 1.03 -14.75
C PRO A 106 13.29 1.08 -13.93
N THR A 107 12.54 -0.02 -13.96
CA THR A 107 11.34 -0.19 -13.13
C THR A 107 11.25 -1.63 -12.68
N VAL A 108 11.00 -1.84 -11.39
CA VAL A 108 10.76 -3.16 -10.81
C VAL A 108 9.45 -3.14 -10.04
N SER A 109 8.76 -4.28 -10.05
CA SER A 109 7.63 -4.51 -9.17
C SER A 109 7.94 -5.56 -8.12
N ILE A 110 7.36 -5.35 -6.95
CA ILE A 110 7.60 -6.17 -5.76
C ILE A 110 6.29 -6.74 -5.27
N ASN A 111 6.29 -8.05 -4.99
CA ASN A 111 5.19 -8.70 -4.29
C ASN A 111 5.71 -9.29 -2.99
N ARG A 112 5.41 -8.59 -1.90
CA ARG A 112 5.51 -9.08 -0.52
C ARG A 112 4.13 -8.94 0.15
N GLN A 113 3.09 -9.37 -0.55
CA GLN A 113 1.70 -9.33 -0.11
C GLN A 113 1.30 -7.94 0.41
N CYS A 114 0.61 -7.84 1.56
CA CYS A 114 0.15 -6.58 2.14
C CYS A 114 1.27 -5.57 2.43
N SER A 115 2.53 -6.01 2.46
CA SER A 115 3.69 -5.14 2.71
C SER A 115 4.39 -4.64 1.45
N SER A 116 3.93 -5.01 0.25
CA SER A 116 4.60 -4.73 -1.03
C SER A 116 4.99 -3.26 -1.22
N GLY A 117 4.08 -2.32 -0.90
CA GLY A 117 4.37 -0.89 -1.05
C GLY A 117 5.46 -0.39 -0.09
N LEU A 118 5.44 -0.85 1.17
CA LEU A 118 6.48 -0.53 2.14
C LEU A 118 7.82 -1.21 1.79
N GLN A 119 7.77 -2.43 1.24
CA GLN A 119 8.96 -3.13 0.77
C GLN A 119 9.64 -2.38 -0.37
N ALA A 120 8.88 -1.76 -1.27
CA ALA A 120 9.43 -0.90 -2.32
C ALA A 120 10.20 0.31 -1.75
N VAL A 121 9.64 0.97 -0.72
CA VAL A 121 10.32 2.06 -0.02
C VAL A 121 11.60 1.57 0.67
N ALA A 122 11.53 0.41 1.34
CA ALA A 122 12.69 -0.17 2.01
C ALA A 122 13.81 -0.56 1.05
N ASN A 123 13.46 -1.08 -0.14
CA ASN A 123 14.43 -1.41 -1.17
C ASN A 123 15.12 -0.17 -1.73
N VAL A 124 14.36 0.87 -2.13
CA VAL A 124 14.96 2.14 -2.60
C VAL A 124 15.88 2.74 -1.54
N ALA A 125 15.47 2.73 -0.27
CA ALA A 125 16.32 3.18 0.82
C ALA A 125 17.60 2.36 0.94
N SER A 126 17.52 1.05 0.75
CA SER A 126 18.68 0.15 0.74
C SER A 126 19.61 0.43 -0.44
N ASP A 127 19.07 0.68 -1.64
CA ASP A 127 19.84 0.98 -2.84
C ASP A 127 20.56 2.33 -2.74
N ILE A 128 19.91 3.34 -2.13
CA ILE A 128 20.55 4.63 -1.80
C ILE A 128 21.67 4.41 -0.78
N LYS A 129 21.41 3.63 0.28
CA LYS A 129 22.40 3.39 1.34
C LYS A 129 23.61 2.58 0.85
N ALA A 130 23.39 1.65 -0.08
CA ALA A 130 24.42 0.88 -0.75
C ALA A 130 25.19 1.70 -1.81
N GLY A 131 24.67 2.85 -2.20
CA GLY A 131 25.29 3.74 -3.19
C GLY A 131 25.03 3.37 -4.65
N TYR A 132 24.07 2.48 -4.92
CA TYR A 132 23.68 2.10 -6.28
C TYR A 132 22.90 3.20 -6.99
N ILE A 133 22.08 3.94 -6.25
CA ILE A 133 21.32 5.10 -6.73
C ILE A 133 21.45 6.26 -5.75
N LYS A 134 21.09 7.47 -6.19
CA LYS A 134 21.01 8.67 -5.32
C LYS A 134 19.59 9.13 -5.07
N VAL A 135 18.70 8.85 -6.01
CA VAL A 135 17.26 9.15 -5.94
C VAL A 135 16.51 7.94 -6.47
N GLY A 136 15.40 7.59 -5.84
CA GLY A 136 14.47 6.58 -6.34
C GLY A 136 13.03 6.97 -6.09
N LEU A 137 12.11 6.41 -6.87
CA LEU A 137 10.68 6.55 -6.69
C LEU A 137 10.12 5.23 -6.16
N ALA A 138 9.39 5.26 -5.05
CA ALA A 138 8.84 4.07 -4.43
C ALA A 138 7.38 4.26 -4.02
N GLY A 139 6.59 3.19 -4.12
CA GLY A 139 5.20 3.22 -3.67
C GLY A 139 4.50 1.88 -3.88
N GLY A 140 3.18 1.92 -3.97
CA GLY A 140 2.37 0.76 -4.31
C GLY A 140 1.06 1.13 -4.96
N VAL A 141 0.46 0.17 -5.65
CA VAL A 141 -0.87 0.32 -6.26
C VAL A 141 -1.65 -0.97 -6.10
N GLU A 142 -2.98 -0.86 -6.03
CA GLU A 142 -3.86 -2.03 -6.13
C GLU A 142 -5.19 -1.65 -6.78
N SER A 143 -5.75 -2.58 -7.56
CA SER A 143 -7.13 -2.48 -8.05
C SER A 143 -7.89 -3.77 -7.78
N MET A 144 -8.43 -3.89 -6.58
CA MET A 144 -9.31 -5.00 -6.21
C MET A 144 -10.65 -4.98 -6.99
N SER A 145 -10.93 -3.92 -7.76
CA SER A 145 -12.08 -3.85 -8.64
C SER A 145 -11.85 -4.59 -9.96
N MET A 146 -10.65 -4.46 -10.54
CA MET A 146 -10.30 -5.09 -11.81
C MET A 146 -9.65 -6.47 -11.65
N TYR A 147 -9.02 -6.72 -10.50
CA TYR A 147 -8.33 -7.97 -10.21
C TYR A 147 -8.96 -8.66 -9.01
N ASP A 148 -8.95 -9.99 -9.01
CA ASP A 148 -9.59 -10.82 -7.99
C ASP A 148 -8.55 -11.57 -7.16
N MET A 149 -8.61 -11.39 -5.84
CA MET A 149 -7.77 -12.11 -4.87
C MET A 149 -7.89 -13.62 -5.02
N MET A 150 -9.07 -14.15 -5.37
CA MET A 150 -9.25 -15.60 -5.49
C MET A 150 -8.56 -16.20 -6.72
N SER A 151 -8.12 -15.35 -7.66
CA SER A 151 -7.45 -15.77 -8.89
C SER A 151 -5.92 -15.78 -8.79
N THR A 152 -5.34 -15.35 -7.67
CA THR A 152 -3.88 -15.22 -7.53
C THR A 152 -3.16 -16.55 -7.39
N LEU A 153 -3.87 -17.61 -6.97
CA LEU A 153 -3.33 -18.95 -6.85
C LEU A 153 -4.31 -19.93 -7.49
N ASP A 154 -3.83 -20.72 -8.44
CA ASP A 154 -4.60 -21.80 -9.03
C ASP A 154 -4.50 -23.03 -8.11
N PRO A 155 -5.58 -23.43 -7.43
CA PRO A 155 -5.53 -24.55 -6.48
C PRO A 155 -5.20 -25.88 -7.17
N THR A 156 -5.47 -26.01 -8.48
CA THR A 156 -5.19 -27.23 -9.25
C THR A 156 -3.69 -27.40 -9.56
N LYS A 157 -2.90 -26.33 -9.37
CA LYS A 157 -1.45 -26.33 -9.57
C LYS A 157 -0.67 -26.39 -8.25
N VAL A 158 -1.35 -26.49 -7.12
CA VAL A 158 -0.72 -26.67 -5.81
C VAL A 158 -0.31 -28.13 -5.67
N SER A 159 0.94 -28.39 -5.27
CA SER A 159 1.45 -29.75 -5.06
C SER A 159 0.76 -30.43 -3.88
N ASP A 160 0.42 -31.71 -4.03
CA ASP A 160 -0.17 -32.52 -2.95
C ASP A 160 0.72 -32.57 -1.69
N ASN A 161 2.04 -32.51 -1.85
CA ASN A 161 3.01 -32.49 -0.74
C ASN A 161 2.79 -31.29 0.21
N VAL A 162 2.18 -30.18 -0.26
CA VAL A 162 1.83 -29.05 0.59
C VAL A 162 0.91 -29.48 1.74
N PHE A 163 0.01 -30.44 1.49
CA PHE A 163 -0.94 -30.91 2.50
C PHE A 163 -0.31 -31.82 3.55
N GLU A 164 0.90 -32.35 3.30
CA GLU A 164 1.69 -33.12 4.25
C GLU A 164 2.46 -32.22 5.23
N HIS A 165 2.65 -30.94 4.89
CA HIS A 165 3.37 -29.97 5.72
C HIS A 165 2.42 -28.93 6.30
N GLU A 166 2.14 -28.99 7.61
CA GLU A 166 1.18 -28.11 8.28
C GLU A 166 1.41 -26.62 8.00
N ALA A 167 2.66 -26.14 8.15
CA ALA A 167 2.99 -24.74 7.93
C ALA A 167 2.76 -24.30 6.47
N ALA A 168 3.05 -25.16 5.49
CA ALA A 168 2.83 -24.86 4.08
C ALA A 168 1.34 -24.84 3.75
N ARG A 169 0.57 -25.82 4.23
CA ARG A 169 -0.89 -25.84 4.11
C ARG A 169 -1.55 -24.62 4.74
N ASN A 170 -1.02 -24.13 5.85
CA ASN A 170 -1.55 -22.94 6.53
C ASN A 170 -1.43 -21.65 5.69
N CYS A 171 -0.54 -21.60 4.68
CA CYS A 171 -0.49 -20.50 3.72
C CYS A 171 -1.75 -20.37 2.86
N LEU A 172 -2.57 -21.42 2.79
CA LEU A 172 -3.84 -21.44 2.06
C LEU A 172 -5.04 -20.97 2.90
N ILE A 173 -4.84 -20.72 4.19
CA ILE A 173 -5.92 -20.25 5.08
C ILE A 173 -6.33 -18.83 4.65
N PRO A 174 -7.62 -18.57 4.39
CA PRO A 174 -8.09 -17.22 4.08
C PRO A 174 -7.73 -16.23 5.19
N MET A 175 -7.35 -15.01 4.84
CA MET A 175 -6.93 -13.99 5.83
C MET A 175 -8.03 -13.64 6.84
N GLY A 176 -9.31 -13.77 6.48
CA GLY A 176 -10.40 -13.64 7.45
C GLY A 176 -10.37 -14.71 8.53
N MET A 177 -10.07 -15.97 8.15
CA MET A 177 -9.94 -17.08 9.10
C MET A 177 -8.71 -16.93 9.99
N THR A 178 -7.60 -16.38 9.48
CA THR A 178 -6.44 -16.09 10.34
C THR A 178 -6.78 -15.00 11.37
N SER A 179 -7.61 -14.01 11.02
CA SER A 179 -8.16 -13.03 11.97
C SER A 179 -9.01 -13.68 13.06
N GLU A 180 -9.92 -14.60 12.71
CA GLU A 180 -10.73 -15.34 13.68
C GLU A 180 -9.86 -16.20 14.62
N ASN A 181 -8.84 -16.86 14.07
CA ASN A 181 -7.89 -17.64 14.86
C ASN A 181 -7.12 -16.77 15.87
N VAL A 182 -6.71 -15.56 15.47
CA VAL A 182 -6.08 -14.58 16.37
C VAL A 182 -7.07 -14.13 17.45
N ALA A 183 -8.29 -13.78 17.08
CA ALA A 183 -9.31 -13.33 18.02
C ALA A 183 -9.62 -14.39 19.08
N ALA A 184 -9.85 -15.64 18.66
CA ALA A 184 -10.10 -16.76 19.56
C ALA A 184 -8.90 -17.05 20.47
N LYS A 185 -7.68 -17.08 19.92
CA LYS A 185 -6.46 -17.41 20.66
C LYS A 185 -6.11 -16.39 21.73
N PHE A 186 -6.33 -15.11 21.46
CA PHE A 186 -5.96 -14.01 22.36
C PHE A 186 -7.15 -13.40 23.11
N GLY A 187 -8.35 -13.98 22.99
CA GLY A 187 -9.55 -13.52 23.71
C GLY A 187 -10.04 -12.14 23.27
N ILE A 188 -9.90 -11.80 21.98
CA ILE A 188 -10.32 -10.50 21.43
C ILE A 188 -11.82 -10.55 21.16
N THR A 189 -12.60 -9.98 22.07
CA THR A 189 -14.07 -10.03 21.99
C THR A 189 -14.60 -9.27 20.77
N ARG A 190 -15.79 -9.64 20.31
CA ARG A 190 -16.54 -8.90 19.27
C ARG A 190 -16.66 -7.42 19.62
N GLU A 191 -16.92 -7.13 20.90
CA GLU A 191 -17.04 -5.76 21.37
C GLU A 191 -15.75 -4.94 21.12
N VAL A 192 -14.57 -5.50 21.41
CA VAL A 192 -13.29 -4.82 21.18
C VAL A 192 -13.07 -4.55 19.69
N GLN A 193 -13.40 -5.52 18.84
CA GLN A 193 -13.25 -5.40 17.38
C GLN A 193 -14.16 -4.28 16.83
N ASP A 194 -15.43 -4.27 17.22
CA ASP A 194 -16.40 -3.27 16.75
C ASP A 194 -16.06 -1.85 17.26
N ARG A 195 -15.65 -1.72 18.53
CA ARG A 195 -15.21 -0.42 19.07
C ARG A 195 -14.01 0.13 18.32
N MET A 196 -13.06 -0.73 17.93
CA MET A 196 -11.91 -0.33 17.11
C MET A 196 -12.35 0.14 15.71
N ALA A 197 -13.32 -0.52 15.09
CA ALA A 197 -13.87 -0.11 13.80
C ALA A 197 -14.61 1.24 13.86
N VAL A 198 -15.46 1.46 14.89
CA VAL A 198 -16.13 2.74 15.15
C VAL A 198 -15.11 3.86 15.29
N GLU A 199 -14.09 3.64 16.11
CA GLU A 199 -13.05 4.64 16.36
C GLU A 199 -12.22 4.95 15.11
N SER A 200 -11.96 3.95 14.26
CA SER A 200 -11.30 4.13 12.96
C SER A 200 -12.13 5.04 12.04
N HIS A 201 -13.42 4.74 11.87
CA HIS A 201 -14.32 5.54 11.04
C HIS A 201 -14.49 6.96 11.58
N ARG A 202 -14.65 7.13 12.90
CA ARG A 202 -14.76 8.44 13.55
C ARG A 202 -13.53 9.32 13.29
N LYS A 203 -12.32 8.76 13.48
CA LYS A 203 -11.07 9.49 13.25
C LYS A 203 -10.88 9.84 11.78
N ALA A 204 -11.11 8.90 10.87
CA ALA A 204 -10.94 9.12 9.44
C ALA A 204 -11.94 10.17 8.90
N SER A 205 -13.21 10.09 9.31
CA SER A 205 -14.23 11.09 8.97
C SER A 205 -13.90 12.47 9.53
N LYS A 206 -13.37 12.56 10.76
CA LYS A 206 -12.90 13.83 11.33
C LYS A 206 -11.71 14.40 10.55
N ALA A 207 -10.68 13.59 10.31
CA ALA A 207 -9.49 14.01 9.56
C ALA A 207 -9.84 14.53 8.16
N GLN A 208 -10.74 13.84 7.45
CA GLN A 208 -11.21 14.29 6.14
C GLN A 208 -12.08 15.55 6.21
N LYS A 209 -12.87 15.75 7.27
CA LYS A 209 -13.64 16.99 7.47
C LYS A 209 -12.73 18.18 7.78
N ASP A 210 -11.66 17.94 8.54
CA ASP A 210 -10.71 18.96 8.97
C ASP A 210 -9.62 19.24 7.91
N GLY A 211 -9.66 18.58 6.74
CA GLY A 211 -8.72 18.79 5.64
C GLY A 211 -7.33 18.17 5.83
N LEU A 212 -7.15 17.26 6.79
CA LEU A 212 -5.84 16.67 7.12
C LEU A 212 -5.27 15.77 6.02
N PHE A 213 -6.07 15.40 5.01
CA PHE A 213 -5.63 14.61 3.85
C PHE A 213 -5.36 15.47 2.60
N ASP A 214 -5.67 16.77 2.66
CA ASP A 214 -5.62 17.64 1.47
C ASP A 214 -4.19 17.78 0.93
N ASP A 215 -3.19 17.72 1.81
CA ASP A 215 -1.77 17.81 1.44
C ASP A 215 -1.24 16.52 0.77
N GLU A 216 -1.78 15.35 1.10
CA GLU A 216 -1.29 14.05 0.63
C GLU A 216 -2.11 13.45 -0.53
N ILE A 217 -3.34 13.90 -0.75
CA ILE A 217 -4.21 13.39 -1.82
C ILE A 217 -3.94 14.11 -3.14
N VAL A 218 -3.66 13.34 -4.18
CA VAL A 218 -3.63 13.80 -5.58
C VAL A 218 -5.02 13.52 -6.20
N PRO A 219 -5.75 14.55 -6.65
CA PRO A 219 -7.02 14.37 -7.35
C PRO A 219 -6.88 13.50 -8.60
N ILE A 220 -7.75 12.50 -8.76
CA ILE A 220 -7.74 11.61 -9.92
C ILE A 220 -8.98 11.85 -10.76
N VAL A 221 -8.77 12.24 -12.02
CA VAL A 221 -9.83 12.34 -13.02
C VAL A 221 -10.09 10.96 -13.59
N THR A 222 -11.31 10.47 -13.48
CA THR A 222 -11.68 9.14 -14.01
C THR A 222 -13.09 9.11 -14.56
N LYS A 223 -13.46 7.99 -15.19
CA LYS A 223 -14.78 7.75 -15.76
C LYS A 223 -15.52 6.71 -14.93
N ILE A 224 -16.71 7.06 -14.48
CA ILE A 224 -17.67 6.13 -13.88
C ILE A 224 -18.69 5.75 -14.95
N VAL A 225 -18.76 4.45 -15.26
CA VAL A 225 -19.73 3.90 -16.22
C VAL A 225 -20.92 3.34 -15.46
N ASP A 226 -22.11 3.94 -15.59
CA ASP A 226 -23.33 3.38 -15.01
C ASP A 226 -23.59 1.97 -15.59
N PRO A 227 -23.64 0.91 -14.75
CA PRO A 227 -23.79 -0.45 -15.25
C PRO A 227 -25.18 -0.72 -15.82
N LYS A 228 -26.19 0.09 -15.51
CA LYS A 228 -27.56 -0.05 -16.02
C LYS A 228 -27.74 0.65 -17.37
N THR A 229 -27.12 1.82 -17.55
CA THR A 229 -27.34 2.67 -18.73
C THR A 229 -26.17 2.66 -19.71
N GLY A 230 -25.00 2.19 -19.30
CA GLY A 230 -23.75 2.28 -20.06
C GLY A 230 -23.19 3.71 -20.18
N LYS A 231 -23.87 4.71 -19.59
CA LYS A 231 -23.44 6.10 -19.68
C LYS A 231 -22.19 6.33 -18.85
N SER A 232 -21.15 6.85 -19.50
CA SER A 232 -19.91 7.28 -18.84
C SER A 232 -20.03 8.72 -18.37
N THR A 233 -19.67 8.98 -17.10
CA THR A 233 -19.53 10.32 -16.54
C THR A 233 -18.10 10.52 -16.05
N THR A 234 -17.46 11.60 -16.49
CA THR A 234 -16.15 12.00 -15.97
C THR A 234 -16.32 12.65 -14.61
N VAL A 235 -15.54 12.20 -13.63
CA VAL A 235 -15.53 12.72 -12.27
C VAL A 235 -14.09 12.99 -11.85
N THR A 236 -13.90 13.94 -10.94
CA THR A 236 -12.62 14.11 -10.24
C THR A 236 -12.80 13.62 -8.81
N VAL A 237 -12.07 12.57 -8.44
CA VAL A 237 -12.11 12.00 -7.09
C VAL A 237 -11.06 12.71 -6.25
N THR A 238 -11.50 13.32 -5.15
CA THR A 238 -10.66 14.12 -4.25
C THR A 238 -10.71 13.68 -2.78
N LYS A 239 -11.54 12.67 -2.46
CA LYS A 239 -11.82 12.24 -1.09
C LYS A 239 -11.93 10.72 -1.00
N ASP A 240 -11.57 10.18 0.16
CA ASP A 240 -11.72 8.77 0.48
C ASP A 240 -13.21 8.40 0.64
N GLU A 241 -13.63 7.31 0.00
CA GLU A 241 -15.04 6.88 -0.03
C GLU A 241 -15.38 5.80 1.01
N GLY A 242 -14.36 5.30 1.71
CA GLY A 242 -14.49 4.23 2.70
C GLY A 242 -15.04 4.69 4.05
N CYS A 243 -14.89 5.97 4.38
CA CYS A 243 -15.26 6.52 5.67
C CYS A 243 -16.79 6.56 5.86
N LYS A 244 -17.27 6.07 7.00
CA LYS A 244 -18.69 6.02 7.37
C LYS A 244 -18.87 6.75 8.70
N PRO A 245 -19.22 8.05 8.68
CA PRO A 245 -19.30 8.85 9.91
C PRO A 245 -20.40 8.35 10.87
N ASP A 246 -21.42 7.69 10.33
CA ASP A 246 -22.57 7.18 11.08
C ASP A 246 -22.34 5.77 11.66
N THR A 247 -21.12 5.23 11.59
CA THR A 247 -20.82 3.91 12.16
C THR A 247 -20.93 3.96 13.69
N THR A 248 -21.87 3.19 14.23
CA THR A 248 -22.14 3.00 15.65
C THR A 248 -21.66 1.63 16.13
N PHE A 249 -21.54 1.49 17.45
CA PHE A 249 -21.30 0.20 18.10
C PHE A 249 -22.58 -0.65 18.17
N GLU A 250 -23.75 0.01 18.21
CA GLU A 250 -25.09 -0.59 18.17
C GLU A 250 -25.51 -0.96 16.75
#